data_AF-A0A9P9JNW9-F1
#
_entry.id   AF-A0A9P9JNW9-F1
#
_cell.length_a   1.000
_cell.length_b   1.000
_cell.length_c   1.000
_cell.angle_alpha   90.00
_cell.angle_beta   90.00
_cell.angle_gamma   90.00
#
_symmetry.space_group_name_H-M   'P 1'
#
loop_
_entity.id
_entity.type
_entity.pdbx_description
1 polymer ?
#
loop_
_entity_poly.entity_id
_entity_poly.type
_entity_poly.pdbx_seq_one_letter_code
_entity_poly.pdbx_strand_id
1 'polypeptide(L)'
;ENANLVIVQDPGHGVISSKHTASEIYHIAFTLNSLADLVKSYEQKTAKGIEPHWPVNHGMSTSMYYFDPDGNEIKLQVDNFATAEEAHQFMVTSEYAQNPIGVEIHIEEFTWRVKSGEDEASIKKRPVIGQGQSRWENSIYFKAPELVQNWIVPSNIVVTASRLGLEDDKSPSCLALRCSCKP
;
A
#
# COMPACT_ATOMS: atom_id res chain seq x y z
N GLU A 1 22.09 -4.68 -11.12
CA GLU A 1 22.78 -4.69 -9.81
C GLU A 1 22.18 -5.79 -8.95
N ASN A 2 22.95 -6.40 -8.06
CA ASN A 2 22.45 -7.47 -7.19
C ASN A 2 22.03 -6.86 -5.84
N ALA A 3 20.74 -6.95 -5.51
CA ALA A 3 20.27 -6.68 -4.15
C ALA A 3 20.51 -7.91 -3.26
N ASN A 4 21.11 -7.71 -2.09
CA ASN A 4 21.31 -8.78 -1.11
C ASN A 4 20.35 -8.56 0.06
N LEU A 5 19.47 -9.53 0.30
CA LEU A 5 18.62 -9.58 1.48
C LEU A 5 19.15 -10.66 2.43
N VAL A 6 19.43 -10.29 3.67
CA VAL A 6 19.87 -11.21 4.72
C VAL A 6 18.73 -11.40 5.70
N ILE A 7 18.32 -12.65 5.91
CA ILE A 7 17.33 -13.02 6.91
C ILE A 7 18.08 -13.48 8.15
N VAL A 8 17.83 -12.83 9.29
CA VAL A 8 18.48 -13.13 10.58
C VAL A 8 17.44 -13.71 11.53
N GLN A 9 17.73 -14.88 12.07
CA GLN A 9 16.94 -15.46 13.16
C GLN A 9 17.58 -15.08 14.50
N ASP A 10 16.95 -14.17 15.23
CA ASP A 10 17.37 -13.77 16.59
C ASP A 10 16.32 -14.22 17.62
N PRO A 11 16.58 -15.26 18.42
CA PRO A 11 15.66 -15.71 19.47
C PRO A 11 15.41 -14.68 20.57
N GLY A 12 16.28 -13.66 20.70
CA GLY A 12 16.15 -12.57 21.65
C GLY A 12 15.37 -11.36 21.13
N HIS A 13 14.92 -11.39 19.86
CA HIS A 13 14.13 -10.31 19.28
C HIS A 13 12.80 -10.14 20.05
N GLY A 14 12.59 -8.94 20.60
CA GLY A 14 11.34 -8.57 21.25
C GLY A 14 10.31 -8.03 20.25
N VAL A 15 9.05 -8.40 20.44
CA VAL A 15 7.95 -7.82 19.68
C VAL A 15 7.78 -6.36 20.08
N ILE A 16 7.85 -5.46 19.12
CA ILE A 16 7.63 -4.03 19.33
C ILE A 16 6.17 -3.84 19.73
N SER A 17 5.84 -2.99 20.70
CA SER A 17 4.49 -2.89 21.32
C SER A 17 3.49 -2.00 20.57
N SER A 18 3.93 -1.24 19.56
CA SER A 18 3.04 -0.58 18.59
C SER A 18 3.81 -0.10 17.36
N LYS A 19 3.45 -0.64 16.19
CA LYS A 19 3.99 -0.20 14.88
C LYS A 19 3.69 1.27 14.56
N HIS A 20 2.67 1.85 15.19
CA HIS A 20 2.31 3.26 14.97
C HIS A 20 3.21 4.25 15.71
N THR A 21 3.89 3.80 16.77
CA THR A 21 4.71 4.66 17.64
C THR A 21 6.19 4.33 17.56
N ALA A 22 6.55 3.26 16.87
CA ALA A 22 7.91 2.81 16.72
C ALA A 22 8.57 3.39 15.46
N SER A 23 9.86 3.68 15.55
CA SER A 23 10.69 4.02 14.40
C SER A 23 11.19 2.73 13.75
N GLU A 24 10.44 2.23 12.77
CA GLU A 24 10.70 0.96 12.08
C GLU A 24 10.89 1.17 10.57
N ILE A 25 11.36 0.12 9.88
CA ILE A 25 11.24 0.04 8.41
C ILE A 25 9.78 -0.20 8.08
N TYR A 26 9.16 0.69 7.33
CA TYR A 26 7.74 0.57 6.99
C TYR A 26 7.48 -0.55 5.97
N HIS A 27 8.25 -0.58 4.86
CA HIS A 27 8.28 -1.70 3.92
C HIS A 27 9.59 -1.73 3.12
N ILE A 28 9.86 -2.86 2.46
CA ILE A 28 10.95 -3.03 1.49
C ILE A 28 10.35 -3.16 0.09
N ALA A 29 10.88 -2.41 -0.88
CA ALA A 29 10.38 -2.41 -2.25
C ALA A 29 11.40 -2.98 -3.24
N PHE A 30 10.92 -3.82 -4.17
CA PHE A 30 11.69 -4.30 -5.32
C PHE A 30 10.99 -3.89 -6.63
N THR A 31 11.76 -3.31 -7.54
CA THR A 31 11.26 -2.94 -8.87
C THR A 31 11.51 -4.08 -9.87
N LEU A 32 10.45 -4.46 -10.57
CA LEU A 32 10.44 -5.41 -11.67
C LEU A 32 10.44 -4.66 -13.02
N ASN A 33 10.84 -5.36 -14.09
CA ASN A 33 11.05 -4.72 -15.38
C ASN A 33 9.75 -4.40 -16.14
N SER A 34 8.68 -5.16 -15.90
CA SER A 34 7.45 -5.10 -16.70
C SER A 34 6.21 -5.50 -15.90
N LEU A 35 5.03 -5.06 -16.35
CA LEU A 35 3.77 -5.53 -15.78
C LEU A 35 3.59 -7.05 -15.96
N ALA A 36 4.14 -7.61 -17.03
CA ALA A 36 4.14 -9.06 -17.24
C ALA A 36 4.94 -9.80 -16.15
N ASP A 37 6.10 -9.28 -15.74
CA ASP A 37 6.87 -9.84 -14.63
C ASP A 37 6.14 -9.69 -13.29
N LEU A 38 5.43 -8.58 -13.09
CA LEU A 38 4.60 -8.36 -11.91
C LEU A 38 3.43 -9.36 -11.83
N VAL A 39 2.72 -9.58 -12.93
CA VAL A 39 1.66 -10.59 -13.03
C VAL A 39 2.21 -11.99 -12.84
N LYS A 40 3.32 -12.34 -13.50
CA LYS A 40 3.98 -13.65 -13.31
C LYS A 40 4.36 -13.89 -11.84
N SER A 41 4.90 -12.87 -11.18
CA SER A 41 5.24 -12.90 -9.76
C SER A 41 4.01 -13.09 -8.87
N TYR A 42 2.91 -12.43 -9.19
CA TYR A 42 1.62 -12.62 -8.52
C TYR A 42 1.13 -14.07 -8.64
N GLU A 43 1.05 -14.61 -9.86
CA GLU A 43 0.56 -15.97 -10.09
C GLU A 43 1.40 -17.05 -9.38
N GLN A 44 2.73 -16.87 -9.36
CA GLN A 44 3.64 -17.76 -8.63
C GLN A 44 3.41 -17.74 -7.11
N LYS A 45 2.94 -16.62 -6.55
CA LYS A 45 2.63 -16.46 -5.12
C LYS A 45 1.24 -17.00 -4.80
N THR A 46 0.24 -16.69 -5.61
CA THR A 46 -1.12 -17.23 -5.49
C THR A 46 -1.12 -18.76 -5.56
N ALA A 47 -0.31 -19.37 -6.43
CA ALA A 47 -0.13 -20.83 -6.49
C ALA A 47 0.41 -21.45 -5.18
N LYS A 48 0.96 -20.63 -4.27
CA LYS A 48 1.45 -21.01 -2.94
C LYS A 48 0.54 -20.50 -1.80
N GLY A 49 -0.63 -19.95 -2.12
CA GLY A 49 -1.55 -19.36 -1.14
C GLY A 49 -1.10 -18.01 -0.58
N ILE A 50 -0.16 -17.33 -1.23
CA ILE A 50 0.32 -16.00 -0.84
C ILE A 50 -0.39 -14.96 -1.72
N GLU A 51 -1.33 -14.22 -1.13
CA GLU A 51 -2.07 -13.16 -1.80
C GLU A 51 -1.54 -11.78 -1.41
N PRO A 52 -1.57 -10.79 -2.32
CA PRO A 52 -1.28 -9.42 -1.94
C PRO A 52 -2.40 -8.87 -1.06
N HIS A 53 -2.04 -8.13 -0.01
CA HIS A 53 -3.01 -7.44 0.83
C HIS A 53 -3.38 -6.05 0.28
N TRP A 54 -2.57 -5.50 -0.63
CA TRP A 54 -2.83 -4.20 -1.25
C TRP A 54 -2.24 -4.08 -2.66
N PRO A 55 -3.03 -4.38 -3.70
CA PRO A 55 -2.72 -4.04 -5.08
C PRO A 55 -3.12 -2.58 -5.36
N VAL A 56 -2.19 -1.76 -5.84
CA VAL A 56 -2.41 -0.31 -5.98
C VAL A 56 -1.60 0.31 -7.11
N ASN A 57 -2.20 1.24 -7.83
CA ASN A 57 -1.53 2.14 -8.77
C ASN A 57 -1.36 3.51 -8.10
N HIS A 58 -0.13 3.85 -7.71
CA HIS A 58 0.23 5.13 -7.10
C HIS A 58 0.36 6.27 -8.11
N GLY A 59 0.32 5.96 -9.41
CA GLY A 59 0.47 6.92 -10.50
C GLY A 59 1.86 6.86 -11.11
N MET A 60 2.91 7.00 -10.29
CA MET A 60 4.30 6.76 -10.72
C MET A 60 4.71 5.29 -10.67
N SER A 61 4.00 4.45 -9.93
CA SER A 61 4.27 3.01 -9.85
C SER A 61 2.99 2.19 -9.73
N THR A 62 3.02 1.01 -10.34
CA THR A 62 2.01 -0.04 -10.20
C THR A 62 2.58 -1.11 -9.28
N SER A 63 1.88 -1.41 -8.19
CA SER A 63 2.47 -2.11 -7.04
C SER A 63 1.55 -3.18 -6.45
N MET A 64 2.17 -4.22 -5.89
CA MET A 64 1.51 -5.25 -5.09
C MET A 64 2.27 -5.42 -3.77
N TYR A 65 1.56 -5.28 -2.66
CA TYR A 65 2.10 -5.41 -1.31
C TYR A 65 1.71 -6.75 -0.68
N TYR A 66 2.67 -7.37 0.00
CA TYR A 66 2.56 -8.68 0.65
C TYR A 66 3.12 -8.60 2.07
N PHE A 67 2.58 -9.41 2.98
CA PHE A 67 3.25 -9.68 4.25
C PHE A 67 4.08 -10.95 4.15
N ASP A 68 5.28 -10.93 4.70
CA ASP A 68 6.01 -12.16 5.01
C ASP A 68 5.43 -12.82 6.29
N PRO A 69 5.89 -14.04 6.66
CA PRO A 69 5.41 -14.73 7.86
C PRO A 69 5.61 -13.97 9.18
N ASP A 70 6.59 -13.06 9.25
CA ASP A 70 6.88 -12.25 10.44
C ASP A 70 6.11 -10.91 10.43
N GLY A 71 5.35 -10.63 9.38
CA GLY A 71 4.56 -9.42 9.22
C GLY A 71 5.35 -8.22 8.71
N ASN A 72 6.51 -8.44 8.08
CA ASN A 72 7.20 -7.41 7.31
C ASN A 72 6.47 -7.17 5.99
N GLU A 73 6.31 -5.91 5.60
CA GLU A 73 5.64 -5.54 4.35
C GLU A 73 6.67 -5.50 3.21
N ILE A 74 6.39 -6.28 2.16
CA ILE A 74 7.19 -6.36 0.95
C ILE A 74 6.37 -5.86 -0.22
N LYS A 75 6.90 -4.87 -0.93
CA LYS A 75 6.33 -4.29 -2.14
C LYS A 75 7.06 -4.81 -3.36
N LEU A 76 6.32 -5.32 -4.34
CA LEU A 76 6.80 -5.51 -5.70
C LEU A 76 6.15 -4.45 -6.59
N GLN A 77 6.96 -3.74 -7.36
CA GLN A 77 6.49 -2.62 -8.18
C GLN A 77 7.03 -2.66 -9.60
N VAL A 78 6.37 -1.93 -10.48
CA VAL A 78 6.85 -1.54 -11.81
C VAL A 78 6.69 -0.03 -11.92
N ASP A 79 7.70 0.64 -12.47
CA ASP A 79 7.63 2.07 -12.72
C ASP A 79 6.69 2.35 -13.91
N ASN A 80 5.79 3.32 -13.73
CA ASN A 80 4.81 3.69 -14.75
C ASN A 80 5.39 4.66 -15.79
N PHE A 81 6.53 5.27 -15.49
CA PHE A 81 7.25 6.21 -16.36
C PHE A 81 8.58 5.61 -16.81
N ALA A 82 9.08 6.04 -17.96
CA ALA A 82 10.35 5.54 -18.50
C ALA A 82 11.55 6.12 -17.74
N THR A 83 11.38 7.29 -17.14
CA THR A 83 12.44 7.99 -16.40
C THR A 83 11.99 8.46 -15.02
N ALA A 84 12.94 8.57 -14.11
CA ALA A 84 12.72 9.14 -12.78
C ALA A 84 12.27 10.61 -12.84
N GLU A 85 12.71 11.36 -13.87
CA GLU A 85 12.32 12.75 -14.06
C GLU A 85 10.84 12.89 -14.42
N GLU A 86 10.32 12.04 -15.31
CA GLU A 86 8.89 12.00 -15.63
C GLU A 86 8.05 11.63 -14.40
N ALA A 87 8.50 10.66 -13.61
CA ALA A 87 7.86 10.31 -12.33
C ALA A 87 7.84 11.50 -11.36
N HIS A 88 8.94 12.26 -11.28
CA HIS A 88 9.02 13.47 -10.47
C HIS A 88 8.08 14.57 -10.97
N GLN A 89 8.01 14.78 -12.28
CA GLN A 89 7.08 15.73 -12.90
C GLN A 89 5.62 15.37 -12.59
N PHE A 90 5.28 14.08 -12.58
CA PHE A 90 3.96 13.63 -12.15
C PHE A 90 3.70 13.94 -10.67
N MET A 91 4.68 13.70 -9.78
CA MET A 91 4.54 13.93 -8.34
C MET A 91 4.32 15.41 -7.95
N VAL A 92 4.64 16.37 -8.81
CA VAL A 92 4.37 17.80 -8.54
C VAL A 92 3.03 18.29 -9.12
N THR A 93 2.26 17.41 -9.75
CA THR A 93 0.95 17.77 -10.32
C THR A 93 -0.14 17.90 -9.25
N SER A 94 -1.20 18.64 -9.58
CA SER A 94 -2.43 18.67 -8.77
C SER A 94 -3.12 17.31 -8.71
N GLU A 95 -3.00 16.48 -9.75
CA GLU A 95 -3.55 15.13 -9.78
C GLU A 95 -2.89 14.21 -8.73
N TYR A 96 -1.56 14.31 -8.59
CA TYR A 96 -0.86 13.60 -7.52
C TYR A 96 -1.20 14.18 -6.15
N ALA A 97 -1.21 15.51 -6.00
CA ALA A 97 -1.55 16.16 -4.74
C ALA A 97 -2.97 15.80 -4.24
N GLN A 98 -3.93 15.60 -5.14
CA GLN A 98 -5.28 15.18 -4.80
C GLN A 98 -5.33 13.74 -4.26
N ASN A 99 -4.45 12.86 -4.77
CA ASN A 99 -4.40 11.47 -4.34
C ASN A 99 -2.97 10.93 -4.37
N PRO A 100 -2.15 11.18 -3.33
CA PRO A 100 -0.80 10.63 -3.28
C PRO A 100 -0.78 9.13 -2.93
N ILE A 101 -1.89 8.59 -2.43
CA ILE A 101 -2.00 7.19 -2.00
C ILE A 101 -2.18 6.25 -3.20
N GLY A 102 -2.92 6.67 -4.22
CA GLY A 102 -3.16 5.86 -5.41
C GLY A 102 -4.57 5.30 -5.48
N VAL A 103 -4.76 4.39 -6.45
CA VAL A 103 -6.04 3.73 -6.71
C VAL A 103 -5.85 2.23 -6.64
N GLU A 104 -6.72 1.55 -5.91
CA GLU A 104 -6.70 0.10 -5.80
C GLU A 104 -6.88 -0.57 -7.16
N ILE A 105 -6.18 -1.68 -7.33
CA ILE A 105 -6.23 -2.47 -8.55
C ILE A 105 -7.12 -3.68 -8.33
N HIS A 106 -8.08 -3.90 -9.24
CA HIS A 106 -8.78 -5.17 -9.33
C HIS A 106 -7.87 -6.20 -10.02
N ILE A 107 -7.28 -7.13 -9.25
CA ILE A 107 -6.16 -7.97 -9.73
C ILE A 107 -6.57 -8.82 -10.93
N GLU A 108 -7.78 -9.40 -10.92
CA GLU A 108 -8.25 -10.24 -12.02
C GLU A 108 -8.37 -9.46 -13.33
N GLU A 109 -8.85 -8.22 -13.24
CA GLU A 109 -8.97 -7.34 -14.42
C GLU A 109 -7.57 -6.94 -14.90
N PHE A 110 -6.70 -6.52 -13.98
CA PHE A 110 -5.32 -6.15 -14.30
C PHE A 110 -4.53 -7.30 -14.93
N THR A 111 -4.59 -8.50 -14.35
CA THR A 111 -3.96 -9.71 -14.88
C THR A 111 -4.48 -10.03 -16.27
N TRP A 112 -5.79 -9.92 -16.50
CA TRP A 112 -6.38 -10.12 -17.82
C TRP A 112 -5.88 -9.08 -18.84
N ARG A 113 -5.86 -7.79 -18.49
CA ARG A 113 -5.37 -6.71 -19.37
C ARG A 113 -3.91 -6.89 -19.77
N VAL A 114 -3.05 -7.27 -18.82
CA VAL A 114 -1.63 -7.54 -19.09
C VAL A 114 -1.49 -8.74 -20.04
N LYS A 115 -2.26 -9.80 -19.82
CA LYS A 115 -2.19 -11.03 -20.65
C LYS A 115 -2.81 -10.91 -22.03
N SER A 116 -3.77 -9.99 -22.21
CA SER A 116 -4.39 -9.75 -23.51
C SER A 116 -3.44 -9.05 -24.50
N GLY A 117 -2.33 -8.51 -24.01
CA GLY A 117 -1.41 -7.70 -24.81
C GLY A 117 -1.89 -6.26 -25.01
N GLU A 118 -2.79 -5.77 -24.14
CA GLU A 118 -3.11 -4.34 -24.11
C GLU A 118 -1.83 -3.52 -23.92
N ASP A 119 -1.77 -2.35 -24.57
CA ASP A 119 -0.64 -1.44 -24.48
C ASP A 119 -0.32 -1.10 -23.01
N GLU A 120 0.96 -1.28 -22.64
CA GLU A 120 1.37 -1.18 -21.24
C GLU A 120 1.18 0.23 -20.69
N ALA A 121 1.30 1.27 -21.52
CA ALA A 121 1.08 2.66 -21.11
C ALA A 121 -0.40 2.92 -20.75
N SER A 122 -1.34 2.27 -21.45
CA SER A 122 -2.77 2.29 -21.11
C SER A 122 -3.04 1.66 -19.74
N ILE A 123 -2.37 0.55 -19.42
CA ILE A 123 -2.53 -0.13 -18.13
C ILE A 123 -1.87 0.65 -16.99
N LYS A 124 -0.69 1.23 -17.23
CA LYS A 124 0.08 2.04 -16.26
C LYS A 124 -0.62 3.34 -15.88
N LYS A 125 -1.45 3.91 -16.77
CA LYS A 125 -2.17 5.16 -16.51
C LYS A 125 -3.14 4.99 -15.33
N ARG A 126 -2.88 5.75 -14.27
CA ARG A 126 -3.75 5.75 -13.09
C ARG A 126 -5.09 6.45 -13.38
N PRO A 127 -6.22 5.85 -12.99
CA PRO A 127 -7.52 6.50 -13.10
C PRO A 127 -7.65 7.67 -12.10
N VAL A 128 -8.33 8.75 -12.50
CA VAL A 128 -8.59 9.91 -11.65
C VAL A 128 -9.92 9.73 -10.94
N ILE A 129 -9.88 9.43 -9.63
CA ILE A 129 -11.07 9.15 -8.81
C ILE A 129 -11.32 10.17 -7.69
N GLY A 130 -10.53 11.24 -7.62
CA GLY A 130 -10.47 12.12 -6.46
C GLY A 130 -9.58 11.56 -5.34
N GLN A 131 -9.84 11.99 -4.10
CA GLN A 131 -9.02 11.63 -2.94
C GLN A 131 -9.12 10.13 -2.62
N GLY A 132 -7.98 9.46 -2.58
CA GLY A 132 -7.88 8.05 -2.17
C GLY A 132 -8.05 7.87 -0.67
N GLN A 133 -8.30 6.63 -0.24
CA GLN A 133 -8.33 6.27 1.17
C GLN A 133 -6.92 6.33 1.76
N SER A 134 -6.80 6.68 3.03
CA SER A 134 -5.52 7.08 3.64
C SER A 134 -4.52 5.94 3.87
N ARG A 135 -4.97 4.67 3.83
CA ARG A 135 -4.13 3.50 4.14
C ARG A 135 -4.67 2.21 3.55
N TRP A 136 -3.78 1.23 3.37
CA TRP A 136 -4.10 -0.12 2.89
C TRP A 136 -5.06 -0.90 3.77
N GLU A 137 -5.25 -0.50 5.03
CA GLU A 137 -6.22 -1.12 5.95
C GLU A 137 -7.66 -0.99 5.46
N ASN A 138 -7.91 -0.07 4.54
CA ASN A 138 -9.21 0.11 3.91
C ASN A 138 -9.34 -0.66 2.58
N SER A 139 -8.28 -1.34 2.14
CA SER A 139 -8.32 -2.11 0.90
C SER A 139 -9.21 -3.33 1.05
N ILE A 140 -9.95 -3.63 -0.02
CA ILE A 140 -10.79 -4.84 -0.09
C ILE A 140 -9.98 -6.14 -0.02
N TYR A 141 -8.66 -6.07 -0.23
CA TYR A 141 -7.73 -7.19 -0.15
C TYR A 141 -7.09 -7.33 1.22
N PHE A 142 -7.27 -6.35 2.12
CA PHE A 142 -6.59 -6.37 3.39
C PHE A 142 -7.08 -7.53 4.27
N LYS A 143 -6.14 -8.35 4.71
CA LYS A 143 -6.32 -9.38 5.73
C LYS A 143 -5.24 -9.15 6.79
N ALA A 144 -5.66 -8.89 8.03
CA ALA A 144 -4.72 -8.71 9.12
C ALA A 144 -3.85 -9.97 9.29
N PRO A 145 -2.50 -9.84 9.34
CA PRO A 145 -1.62 -10.98 9.61
C PRO A 145 -2.01 -11.66 10.92
N GLU A 146 -1.89 -12.99 11.01
CA GLU A 146 -2.26 -13.73 12.24
C GLU A 146 -1.51 -13.23 13.49
N LEU A 147 -0.25 -12.84 13.33
CA LEU A 147 0.55 -12.24 14.40
C LEU A 147 -0.01 -10.87 14.88
N VAL A 148 -0.70 -10.14 14.00
CA VAL A 148 -1.38 -8.86 14.30
C VAL A 148 -2.81 -9.08 14.81
N GLN A 149 -3.44 -10.23 14.53
CA GLN A 149 -4.77 -10.55 15.07
C GLN A 149 -4.73 -10.84 16.58
N ASN A 150 -3.60 -11.35 17.10
CA ASN A 150 -3.39 -11.54 18.54
C ASN A 150 -3.12 -10.24 19.31
N TRP A 151 -3.21 -9.11 18.60
CA TRP A 151 -2.93 -7.76 19.08
C TRP A 151 -4.18 -6.88 19.15
N ILE A 152 -5.37 -7.47 19.06
CA ILE A 152 -6.64 -6.74 19.18
C ILE A 152 -6.67 -5.94 20.48
N VAL A 153 -6.62 -4.62 20.27
CA VAL A 153 -7.02 -3.55 21.19
C VAL A 153 -8.35 -3.95 21.86
N PRO A 154 -8.51 -3.82 23.19
CA PRO A 154 -9.75 -4.22 23.86
C PRO A 154 -10.98 -3.65 23.13
N SER A 155 -11.99 -4.51 22.97
CA SER A 155 -13.22 -4.39 22.16
C SER A 155 -14.17 -3.22 22.49
N ASN A 156 -13.65 -2.09 22.97
CA ASN A 156 -14.42 -0.99 23.54
C ASN A 156 -14.34 0.28 22.67
N ILE A 157 -13.58 0.27 21.57
CA ILE A 157 -13.48 1.40 20.64
C ILE A 157 -14.32 1.09 19.39
N VAL A 158 -15.54 1.64 19.38
CA VAL A 158 -16.38 1.72 18.19
C VAL A 158 -16.00 2.99 17.43
N VAL A 159 -15.36 2.85 16.27
CA VAL A 159 -15.22 3.96 15.33
C VAL A 159 -16.45 4.00 14.42
N THR A 160 -17.49 4.71 14.85
CA THR A 160 -18.58 5.09 13.95
C THR A 160 -18.14 6.29 13.13
N ALA A 161 -17.95 6.11 11.82
CA ALA A 161 -17.83 7.21 10.88
C ALA A 161 -19.21 7.87 10.68
N SER A 162 -19.47 8.97 11.39
CA SER A 162 -20.59 9.86 11.06
C SER A 162 -20.04 11.21 10.60
N ARG A 163 -20.42 11.59 9.36
CA ARG A 163 -20.20 12.92 8.78
C ARG A 163 -20.73 13.99 9.74
N LEU A 164 -19.85 14.84 10.24
CA LEU A 164 -20.23 16.16 10.76
C LEU A 164 -19.49 17.19 9.90
N GLY A 165 -20.27 17.88 9.07
CA GLY A 165 -19.78 19.05 8.36
C GLY A 165 -19.63 20.20 9.33
N LEU A 166 -18.56 20.97 9.18
CA LEU A 166 -18.49 22.37 9.56
C LEU A 166 -17.55 23.11 8.59
N GLU A 167 -17.98 24.33 8.28
CA GLU A 167 -17.50 25.28 7.29
C GLU A 167 -16.16 25.94 7.68
N ASP A 168 -15.45 26.43 6.65
CA ASP A 168 -14.41 27.47 6.61
C ASP A 168 -13.54 27.75 7.86
N ASP A 169 -12.22 27.49 7.77
CA ASP A 169 -11.20 28.55 7.94
C ASP A 169 -9.82 28.13 7.40
N LYS A 170 -9.00 29.12 7.06
CA LYS A 170 -7.78 29.05 6.25
C LYS A 170 -6.53 28.54 7.00
N SER A 171 -5.77 27.67 6.33
CA SER A 171 -4.34 27.32 6.54
C SER A 171 -3.97 26.26 7.61
N PRO A 172 -2.80 25.59 7.46
CA PRO A 172 -2.64 24.15 7.70
C PRO A 172 -2.35 23.84 9.16
N SER A 173 -3.10 22.93 9.77
CA SER A 173 -2.80 22.49 11.13
C SER A 173 -2.87 20.97 11.26
N CYS A 174 -1.85 20.45 11.95
CA CYS A 174 -1.71 19.08 12.43
C CYS A 174 -3.04 18.49 12.91
N LEU A 175 -3.33 17.26 12.48
CA LEU A 175 -4.38 16.45 13.06
C LEU A 175 -3.95 16.01 14.48
N ALA A 176 -4.25 16.83 15.48
CA ALA A 176 -4.11 16.45 16.88
C ALA A 176 -5.28 15.52 17.26
N LEU A 177 -5.05 14.21 17.27
CA LEU A 177 -5.98 13.23 17.84
C LEU A 177 -5.95 13.35 19.37
N ARG A 178 -6.95 14.02 19.94
CA ARG A 178 -7.26 13.90 21.38
C ARG A 178 -7.93 12.55 21.62
N CYS A 179 -7.20 11.61 22.24
CA CYS A 179 -7.81 10.47 22.91
C CYS A 179 -8.46 10.96 24.22
N SER A 180 -9.77 10.79 24.34
CA SER A 180 -10.48 10.88 25.61
C SER A 180 -10.89 9.46 26.00
N CYS A 181 -10.39 8.98 27.13
CA CYS A 181 -11.01 7.87 27.83
C CYS A 181 -12.32 8.38 28.43
N LYS A 182 -13.43 7.69 28.16
CA LYS A 182 -14.62 7.78 29.03
C LYS A 182 -14.35 6.98 30.31
N PRO A 183 -14.93 7.38 31.45
CA PRO A 183 -14.69 6.76 32.75
C PRO A 183 -15.04 5.27 32.78
#